data_AF-A0A3P6TXU1-F1
#
_entry.id   AF-A0A3P6TXU1-F1
#
_cell.length_a   1.000
_cell.length_b   1.000
_cell.length_c   1.000
_cell.angle_alpha   90.00
_cell.angle_beta   90.00
_cell.angle_gamma   90.00
#
_symmetry.space_group_name_H-M   'P 1'
#
loop_
_entity.id
_entity.type
_entity.pdbx_description
1 polymer ?
#
loop_
_entity_poly.entity_id
_entity_poly.type
_entity_poly.pdbx_seq_one_letter_code
_entity_poly.pdbx_strand_id
1 'polypeptide(L)'
;MIFSYFSKEASLKAVLNHLIRSLMSHLSSRSEEHRQHGKLCIEEITKYIGNLLDKLFSKLGFCLSNNTALLTSFAAATKQANVKQKPFMLSTLSKLNEMVYPNKPRQVEMTGLSVLWELLRSPAQYRGDSEVRSAVKSYARVLAQCFGEKTIMDLSASHISPSQKQALKGLIS
;
A
#
# COMPACT_ATOMS: atom_id res chain seq x y z
N MET A 1 -27.07 27.86 -6.28
CA MET A 1 -25.80 27.84 -7.04
C MET A 1 -24.67 27.49 -6.08
N ILE A 2 -24.46 26.21 -5.73
CA ILE A 2 -23.42 25.76 -4.78
C ILE A 2 -22.86 24.39 -5.24
N PHE A 3 -22.17 24.36 -6.39
CA PHE A 3 -21.50 23.13 -6.87
C PHE A 3 -20.10 23.41 -7.44
N SER A 4 -19.42 24.48 -6.98
CA SER A 4 -18.11 24.89 -7.52
C SER A 4 -16.91 24.50 -6.66
N TYR A 5 -17.09 23.80 -5.53
CA TYR A 5 -16.00 23.43 -4.61
C TYR A 5 -15.73 21.92 -4.52
N PHE A 6 -16.20 21.12 -5.49
CA PHE A 6 -15.84 19.70 -5.53
C PHE A 6 -14.49 19.52 -6.22
N SER A 7 -13.48 19.12 -5.44
CA SER A 7 -12.21 18.59 -5.96
C SER A 7 -12.51 17.43 -6.92
N LYS A 8 -11.96 17.47 -8.14
CA LYS A 8 -12.04 16.34 -9.08
C LYS A 8 -11.25 15.17 -8.51
N GLU A 9 -11.64 13.93 -8.82
CA GLU A 9 -10.94 12.73 -8.33
C GLU A 9 -9.42 12.78 -8.60
N ALA A 10 -9.04 13.33 -9.76
CA ALA A 10 -7.64 13.52 -10.15
C ALA A 10 -6.88 14.50 -9.22
N SER A 11 -7.50 15.61 -8.80
CA SER A 11 -6.85 16.58 -7.88
C SER A 11 -6.70 15.99 -6.48
N LEU A 12 -7.67 15.22 -6.00
CA LEU A 12 -7.54 14.51 -4.73
C LEU A 12 -6.39 13.48 -4.77
N LYS A 13 -6.32 12.66 -5.83
CA LYS A 13 -5.21 11.70 -6.02
C LYS A 13 -3.85 12.39 -6.05
N ALA A 14 -3.73 13.54 -6.73
CA ALA A 14 -2.48 14.29 -6.80
C ALA A 14 -2.05 14.80 -5.41
N VAL A 15 -2.99 15.39 -4.65
CA VAL A 15 -2.73 15.88 -3.29
C VAL A 15 -2.33 14.74 -2.36
N LEU A 16 -3.05 13.61 -2.40
CA LEU A 16 -2.74 12.43 -1.57
C LEU A 16 -1.36 11.86 -1.90
N ASN A 17 -1.00 11.77 -3.18
CA ASN A 17 0.33 11.33 -3.60
C ASN A 17 1.44 12.23 -3.04
N HIS A 18 1.28 13.55 -3.15
CA HIS A 18 2.26 14.49 -2.59
C HIS A 18 2.32 14.41 -1.07
N LEU A 19 1.18 14.36 -0.39
CA LEU A 19 1.11 14.26 1.07
C LEU A 19 1.81 13.00 1.59
N ILE A 20 1.47 11.83 1.04
CA ILE A 20 2.05 10.56 1.47
C ILE A 20 3.56 10.54 1.21
N ARG A 21 4.04 11.07 0.07
CA ARG A 21 5.48 11.15 -0.21
C ARG A 21 6.21 12.08 0.76
N SER A 22 5.64 13.24 1.07
CA SER A 22 6.22 14.16 2.04
C SER A 22 6.32 13.51 3.41
N LEU A 23 5.24 12.88 3.89
CA LEU A 23 5.23 12.16 5.17
C LEU A 23 6.22 10.99 5.20
N MET A 24 6.29 10.21 4.12
CA MET A 24 7.24 9.11 3.97
C MET A 24 8.69 9.59 4.08
N SER A 25 9.01 10.81 3.61
CA SER A 25 10.38 11.35 3.70
C SER A 25 10.87 11.49 5.14
N HIS A 26 9.98 11.79 6.09
CA HIS A 26 10.31 11.93 7.51
C HIS A 26 10.74 10.59 8.15
N LEU A 27 10.30 9.46 7.62
CA LEU A 27 10.65 8.13 8.14
C LEU A 27 12.16 7.82 8.02
N SER A 28 12.86 8.52 7.12
CA SER A 28 14.32 8.41 6.96
C SER A 28 15.12 9.42 7.79
N SER A 29 14.45 10.27 8.57
CA SER A 29 15.09 11.28 9.42
C SER A 29 16.08 10.66 10.40
N ARG A 30 17.13 11.41 10.78
CA ARG A 30 18.05 11.03 11.87
C ARG A 30 17.43 11.24 13.26
N SER A 31 16.50 12.19 13.40
CA SER A 31 15.72 12.40 14.64
C SER A 31 14.63 11.34 14.79
N GLU A 32 14.60 10.65 15.94
CA GLU A 32 13.53 9.69 16.28
C GLU A 32 12.18 10.38 16.39
N GLU A 33 12.11 11.56 16.98
CA GLU A 33 10.87 12.34 17.11
C GLU A 33 10.25 12.64 15.75
N HIS A 34 11.06 13.04 14.77
CA HIS A 34 10.59 13.26 13.40
C HIS A 34 10.11 11.97 12.73
N ARG A 35 10.80 10.85 12.96
CA ARG A 35 10.35 9.54 12.45
C ARG A 35 9.00 9.16 13.06
N GLN A 36 8.87 9.29 14.38
CA GLN A 36 7.66 8.94 15.10
C GLN A 36 6.49 9.84 14.72
N HIS A 37 6.72 11.14 14.56
CA HIS A 37 5.69 12.06 14.11
C HIS A 37 5.21 11.72 12.69
N GLY A 38 6.14 11.42 11.76
CA GLY A 38 5.80 10.96 10.41
C GLY A 38 4.96 9.67 10.42
N LYS A 39 5.32 8.70 11.27
CA LYS A 39 4.53 7.46 11.45
C LYS A 39 3.12 7.76 11.97
N LEU A 40 3.00 8.57 13.01
CA LEU A 40 1.71 8.97 13.58
C LEU A 40 0.83 9.65 12.55
N CYS A 41 1.35 10.61 11.79
CA CYS A 41 0.58 11.27 10.72
C CYS A 41 0.08 10.27 9.67
N ILE A 42 0.91 9.31 9.26
CA ILE A 42 0.53 8.27 8.28
C ILE A 42 -0.56 7.36 8.86
N GLU A 43 -0.43 6.93 10.12
CA GLU A 43 -1.43 6.10 10.79
C GLU A 43 -2.76 6.84 10.95
N GLU A 44 -2.72 8.10 11.37
CA GLU A 44 -3.92 8.93 11.53
C GLU A 44 -4.60 9.18 10.19
N ILE A 45 -3.86 9.47 9.12
CA ILE A 45 -4.44 9.57 7.76
C ILE A 45 -5.12 8.26 7.36
N THR A 46 -4.48 7.12 7.63
CA THR A 46 -5.02 5.81 7.29
C THR A 46 -6.30 5.52 8.07
N LYS A 47 -6.34 5.84 9.37
CA LYS A 47 -7.52 5.67 10.25
C LYS A 47 -8.65 6.65 9.91
N TYR A 48 -8.34 7.93 9.73
CA TYR A 48 -9.34 8.98 9.53
C TYR A 48 -9.90 8.96 8.11
N ILE A 49 -9.05 8.89 7.08
CA ILE A 49 -9.56 8.87 5.71
C ILE A 49 -10.26 7.54 5.41
N GLY A 50 -9.78 6.43 6.00
CA GLY A 50 -10.43 5.12 5.93
C GLY A 50 -11.85 5.10 6.50
N ASN A 51 -12.07 5.73 7.66
CA ASN A 51 -13.36 5.66 8.36
C ASN A 51 -14.30 6.84 8.10
N LEU A 52 -13.77 8.06 7.97
CA LEU A 52 -14.56 9.30 7.89
C LEU A 52 -15.15 9.48 6.49
N LEU A 53 -14.39 9.19 5.44
CA LEU A 53 -14.82 9.44 4.07
C LEU A 53 -15.73 8.34 3.54
N ASP A 54 -15.54 7.08 3.93
CA ASP A 54 -16.51 6.02 3.62
C ASP A 54 -17.90 6.34 4.20
N LYS A 55 -17.97 6.90 5.42
CA LYS A 55 -19.23 7.33 6.06
C LYS A 55 -19.83 8.59 5.42
N LEU A 56 -19.02 9.59 5.08
CA LEU A 56 -19.50 10.84 4.47
C LEU A 56 -19.95 10.65 3.02
N PHE A 57 -19.20 9.92 2.19
CA PHE A 57 -19.51 9.76 0.78
C PHE A 57 -20.60 8.70 0.51
N SER A 58 -20.70 7.64 1.34
CA SER A 58 -21.85 6.72 1.29
C SER A 58 -23.17 7.44 1.56
N LYS A 59 -23.17 8.41 2.47
CA LYS A 59 -24.34 9.22 2.82
C LYS A 59 -24.72 10.26 1.74
N LEU A 60 -23.78 10.64 0.88
CA LEU A 60 -23.97 11.64 -0.18
C LEU A 60 -24.20 11.01 -1.58
N GLY A 61 -24.32 9.67 -1.67
CA GLY A 61 -24.60 8.98 -2.94
C GLY A 61 -23.45 9.00 -3.96
N PHE A 62 -22.27 9.49 -3.57
CA PHE A 62 -21.07 9.48 -4.41
C PHE A 62 -20.29 8.18 -4.16
N CYS A 63 -20.15 7.35 -5.19
CA CYS A 63 -19.37 6.10 -5.15
C CYS A 63 -17.86 6.37 -5.31
N LEU A 64 -17.30 7.30 -4.53
CA LEU A 64 -15.86 7.46 -4.36
C LEU A 64 -15.41 6.55 -3.22
N SER A 65 -14.93 5.34 -3.51
CA SER A 65 -14.24 4.55 -2.49
C SER A 65 -12.85 5.14 -2.28
N ASN A 66 -12.72 6.23 -1.52
CA ASN A 66 -11.46 6.97 -1.33
C ASN A 66 -10.31 6.10 -0.80
N ASN A 67 -10.63 4.95 -0.19
CA ASN A 67 -9.67 3.91 0.17
C ASN A 67 -8.88 3.42 -1.06
N THR A 68 -9.43 3.47 -2.28
CA THR A 68 -8.72 3.10 -3.52
C THR A 68 -7.76 4.18 -3.99
N ALA A 69 -8.09 5.46 -3.83
CA ALA A 69 -7.20 6.59 -4.14
C ALA A 69 -6.02 6.63 -3.15
N LEU A 70 -6.28 6.39 -1.87
CA LEU A 70 -5.24 6.19 -0.86
C LEU A 70 -4.40 4.97 -1.15
N LEU A 71 -5.03 3.82 -1.39
CA LEU A 71 -4.35 2.57 -1.69
C LEU A 71 -3.40 2.72 -2.89
N THR A 72 -3.85 3.40 -3.95
CA THR A 72 -3.01 3.70 -5.12
C THR A 72 -1.82 4.59 -4.75
N SER A 73 -2.04 5.61 -3.93
CA SER A 73 -1.00 6.56 -3.52
C SER A 73 0.04 5.92 -2.60
N PHE A 74 -0.42 5.10 -1.63
CA PHE A 74 0.46 4.30 -0.79
C PHE A 74 1.22 3.26 -1.58
N ALA A 75 0.59 2.54 -2.52
CA ALA A 75 1.28 1.60 -3.39
C ALA A 75 2.40 2.27 -4.19
N ALA A 76 2.15 3.46 -4.76
CA ALA A 76 3.15 4.24 -5.48
C ALA A 76 4.31 4.70 -4.58
N ALA A 77 4.00 5.19 -3.37
CA ALA A 77 5.01 5.61 -2.40
C ALA A 77 5.84 4.42 -1.90
N THR A 78 5.21 3.29 -1.59
CA THR A 78 5.87 2.06 -1.14
C THR A 78 6.85 1.52 -2.17
N LYS A 79 6.56 1.61 -3.46
CA LYS A 79 7.52 1.27 -4.54
C LYS A 79 8.79 2.12 -4.47
N GLN A 80 8.64 3.42 -4.23
CA GLN A 80 9.74 4.39 -4.16
C GLN A 80 10.46 4.45 -2.81
N ALA A 81 9.90 3.85 -1.76
CA ALA A 81 10.48 3.85 -0.43
C ALA A 81 11.92 3.28 -0.43
N ASN A 82 12.81 3.88 0.36
CA ASN A 82 14.16 3.35 0.60
C ASN A 82 14.16 2.27 1.71
N VAL A 83 15.33 1.70 2.00
CA VAL A 83 15.50 0.62 3.00
C VAL A 83 14.93 0.99 4.38
N LYS A 84 15.06 2.24 4.83
CA LYS A 84 14.55 2.71 6.14
C LYS A 84 13.04 2.92 6.15
N GLN A 85 12.47 3.29 5.01
CA GLN A 85 11.03 3.55 4.85
C GLN A 85 10.23 2.28 4.59
N LYS A 86 10.81 1.35 3.82
CA LYS A 86 10.12 0.20 3.24
C LYS A 86 9.37 -0.64 4.28
N PRO A 87 9.92 -0.97 5.47
CA PRO A 87 9.23 -1.83 6.41
C PRO A 87 7.90 -1.24 6.88
N PHE A 88 7.93 0.04 7.27
CA PHE A 88 6.74 0.75 7.72
C PHE A 88 5.73 0.94 6.58
N MET A 89 6.19 1.33 5.39
CA MET A 89 5.31 1.53 4.22
C MET A 89 4.62 0.24 3.77
N LEU A 90 5.30 -0.92 3.84
CA LEU A 90 4.69 -2.22 3.56
C LEU A 90 3.66 -2.60 4.63
N SER A 91 3.95 -2.36 5.91
CA SER A 91 3.00 -2.60 7.00
C SER A 91 1.72 -1.79 6.86
N THR A 92 1.83 -0.49 6.54
CA THR A 92 0.65 0.36 6.31
C THR A 92 -0.13 -0.09 5.07
N LEU A 93 0.56 -0.44 3.99
CA LEU A 93 -0.09 -0.92 2.78
C LEU A 93 -0.79 -2.28 2.98
N SER A 94 -0.25 -3.18 3.81
CA SER A 94 -0.92 -4.43 4.21
C SER A 94 -2.28 -4.13 4.85
N LYS A 95 -2.32 -3.25 5.85
CA LYS A 95 -3.57 -2.87 6.53
C LYS A 95 -4.59 -2.29 5.55
N LEU A 96 -4.14 -1.44 4.63
CA LEU A 96 -4.99 -0.87 3.58
C LEU A 96 -5.54 -1.95 2.63
N ASN A 97 -4.70 -2.91 2.21
CA ASN A 97 -5.13 -4.04 1.38
C ASN A 97 -6.24 -4.82 2.09
N GLU A 98 -6.07 -5.18 3.37
CA GLU A 98 -7.05 -5.93 4.15
C GLU A 98 -8.38 -5.16 4.29
N MET A 99 -8.33 -3.85 4.52
CA MET A 99 -9.53 -3.02 4.63
C MET A 99 -10.27 -2.85 3.29
N VAL A 100 -9.54 -2.74 2.18
CA VAL A 100 -10.13 -2.49 0.85
C VAL A 100 -10.63 -3.78 0.21
N TYR A 101 -9.94 -4.91 0.45
CA TYR A 101 -10.15 -6.16 -0.26
C TYR A 101 -11.60 -6.68 -0.25
N PRO A 102 -12.34 -6.71 0.88
CA PRO A 102 -13.72 -7.20 0.92
C PRO A 102 -14.66 -6.45 -0.02
N ASN A 103 -14.38 -5.16 -0.29
CA ASN A 103 -15.23 -4.29 -1.08
C ASN A 103 -14.74 -4.12 -2.52
N LYS A 104 -13.42 -4.14 -2.74
CA LYS A 104 -12.79 -3.83 -4.04
C LYS A 104 -11.59 -4.77 -4.30
N PRO A 105 -11.80 -6.09 -4.42
CA PRO A 105 -10.71 -7.07 -4.55
C PRO A 105 -9.84 -6.83 -5.79
N ARG A 106 -10.47 -6.47 -6.92
CA ARG A 106 -9.75 -6.11 -8.16
C ARG A 106 -8.82 -4.91 -8.00
N GLN A 107 -9.17 -3.94 -7.16
CA GLN A 107 -8.30 -2.80 -6.92
C GLN A 107 -7.05 -3.24 -6.16
N VAL A 108 -7.23 -4.04 -5.11
CA VAL A 108 -6.12 -4.62 -4.33
C VAL A 108 -5.22 -5.47 -5.21
N GLU A 109 -5.78 -6.17 -6.19
CA GLU A 109 -5.02 -6.95 -7.18
C GLU A 109 -4.13 -6.01 -8.00
N MET A 110 -4.73 -4.97 -8.61
CA MET A 110 -4.02 -4.01 -9.46
C MET A 110 -2.94 -3.21 -8.72
N THR A 111 -3.16 -2.88 -7.45
CA THR A 111 -2.22 -2.06 -6.68
C THR A 111 -1.30 -2.92 -5.83
N GLY A 112 -1.86 -3.76 -4.95
CA GLY A 112 -1.14 -4.53 -3.95
C GLY A 112 -0.25 -5.62 -4.56
N LEU A 113 -0.78 -6.44 -5.46
CA LEU A 113 0.05 -7.45 -6.13
C LEU A 113 1.12 -6.80 -7.01
N SER A 114 0.83 -5.63 -7.62
CA SER A 114 1.84 -4.92 -8.41
C SER A 114 3.09 -4.52 -7.59
N VAL A 115 2.91 -4.18 -6.30
CA VAL A 115 4.03 -3.90 -5.39
C VAL A 115 4.79 -5.19 -5.08
N LEU A 116 4.09 -6.30 -4.82
CA LEU A 116 4.70 -7.60 -4.58
C LEU A 116 5.54 -8.08 -5.78
N TRP A 117 5.02 -7.94 -7.00
CA TRP A 117 5.73 -8.31 -8.22
C TRP A 117 6.99 -7.48 -8.45
N GLU A 118 6.98 -6.20 -8.08
CA GLU A 118 8.15 -5.33 -8.16
C GLU A 118 9.24 -5.74 -7.14
N LEU A 119 8.84 -6.05 -5.90
CA LEU A 119 9.75 -6.53 -4.86
C LEU A 119 10.43 -7.85 -5.24
N LEU A 120 9.70 -8.75 -5.90
CA LEU A 120 10.24 -10.03 -6.38
C LEU A 120 11.14 -9.88 -7.61
N ARG A 121 10.90 -8.86 -8.46
CA ARG A 121 11.75 -8.56 -9.62
C ARG A 121 13.07 -7.91 -9.23
N SER A 122 13.11 -7.15 -8.14
CA SER A 122 14.30 -6.43 -7.67
C SER A 122 14.79 -6.89 -6.29
N PRO A 123 15.07 -8.20 -6.08
CA PRO A 123 15.37 -8.72 -4.75
C PRO A 123 16.70 -8.20 -4.17
N ALA A 124 17.63 -7.80 -5.04
CA ALA A 124 18.93 -7.26 -4.64
C ALA A 124 18.80 -5.95 -3.83
N GLN A 125 17.76 -5.15 -4.08
CA GLN A 125 17.56 -3.87 -3.42
C GLN A 125 17.25 -4.01 -1.91
N TYR A 126 16.82 -5.19 -1.47
CA TYR A 126 16.26 -5.38 -0.14
C TYR A 126 16.76 -6.65 0.57
N ARG A 127 17.62 -7.46 -0.06
CA ARG A 127 18.16 -8.71 0.52
C ARG A 127 19.05 -8.48 1.75
N GLY A 128 19.74 -7.35 1.82
CA GLY A 128 20.72 -7.06 2.86
C GLY A 128 20.13 -6.69 4.23
N ASP A 129 18.86 -6.31 4.28
CA ASP A 129 18.21 -5.79 5.48
C ASP A 129 17.20 -6.81 6.04
N SER A 130 17.36 -7.21 7.31
CA SER A 130 16.49 -8.20 7.94
C SER A 130 15.07 -7.67 8.20
N GLU A 131 14.93 -6.39 8.51
CA GLU A 131 13.64 -5.75 8.78
C GLU A 131 12.82 -5.65 7.49
N VAL A 132 13.46 -5.23 6.39
CA VAL A 132 12.79 -5.19 5.08
C VAL A 132 12.37 -6.59 4.63
N ARG A 133 13.24 -7.60 4.79
CA ARG A 133 12.87 -8.99 4.45
C ARG A 133 11.67 -9.49 5.25
N SER A 134 11.64 -9.20 6.55
CA SER A 134 10.50 -9.53 7.42
C SER A 134 9.21 -8.85 6.95
N ALA A 135 9.28 -7.56 6.62
CA ALA A 135 8.14 -6.79 6.12
C ALA A 135 7.64 -7.31 4.77
N VAL A 136 8.53 -7.68 3.84
CA VAL A 136 8.15 -8.30 2.56
C VAL A 136 7.45 -9.64 2.78
N LYS A 137 7.96 -10.46 3.71
CA LYS A 137 7.33 -11.74 4.07
C LYS A 137 5.92 -11.53 4.63
N SER A 138 5.78 -10.61 5.58
CA SER A 138 4.48 -10.25 6.16
C SER A 138 3.51 -9.73 5.09
N TYR A 139 3.98 -8.86 4.19
CA TYR A 139 3.19 -8.31 3.09
C TYR A 139 2.68 -9.40 2.13
N ALA A 140 3.54 -10.34 1.73
CA ALA A 140 3.16 -11.46 0.88
C ALA A 140 2.09 -12.36 1.53
N ARG A 141 2.22 -12.60 2.84
CA ARG A 141 1.24 -13.40 3.61
C ARG A 141 -0.12 -12.72 3.71
N VAL A 142 -0.16 -11.41 3.97
CA VAL A 142 -1.41 -10.64 4.01
C VAL A 142 -2.13 -10.71 2.66
N LEU A 143 -1.39 -10.55 1.56
CA LEU A 143 -1.97 -10.70 0.23
C LEU A 143 -2.48 -12.13 0.00
N ALA A 144 -1.72 -13.15 0.41
CA ALA A 144 -2.15 -14.55 0.31
C ALA A 144 -3.41 -14.85 1.13
N GLN A 145 -3.59 -14.20 2.28
CA GLN A 145 -4.82 -14.29 3.06
C GLN A 145 -6.00 -13.61 2.35
N CYS A 146 -5.77 -12.51 1.65
CA CYS A 146 -6.81 -11.85 0.85
C CYS A 146 -7.26 -12.74 -0.32
N PHE A 147 -6.34 -13.13 -1.21
CA PHE A 147 -6.67 -13.78 -2.48
C PHE A 147 -6.72 -15.32 -2.41
N GLY A 148 -6.11 -15.92 -1.39
CA GLY A 148 -5.79 -17.34 -1.34
C GLY A 148 -4.45 -17.66 -2.01
N GLU A 149 -3.69 -18.59 -1.43
CA GLU A 149 -2.36 -18.96 -1.91
C GLU A 149 -2.38 -19.43 -3.37
N LYS A 150 -3.35 -20.28 -3.73
CA LYS A 150 -3.50 -20.81 -5.09
C LYS A 150 -3.67 -19.68 -6.11
N THR A 151 -4.59 -18.76 -5.83
CA THR A 151 -4.88 -17.61 -6.70
C THR A 151 -3.65 -16.74 -6.93
N ILE A 152 -2.89 -16.44 -5.86
CA ILE A 152 -1.65 -15.65 -6.00
C ILE A 152 -0.62 -16.38 -6.86
N MET A 153 -0.46 -17.69 -6.67
CA MET A 153 0.46 -18.49 -7.46
C MET A 153 0.06 -18.58 -8.93
N ASP A 154 -1.24 -18.60 -9.22
CA ASP A 154 -1.77 -18.59 -10.59
C ASP A 154 -1.54 -17.21 -11.25
N LEU A 155 -1.90 -16.12 -10.57
CA LEU A 155 -1.68 -14.75 -11.04
C LEU A 155 -0.19 -14.44 -11.28
N SER A 156 0.70 -14.98 -10.43
CA SER A 156 2.14 -14.75 -10.53
C SER A 156 2.76 -15.26 -11.84
N ALA A 157 2.17 -16.27 -12.49
CA ALA A 157 2.73 -16.93 -13.67
C ALA A 157 2.95 -15.97 -14.85
N SER A 158 2.18 -14.88 -14.92
CA SER A 158 2.28 -13.86 -15.97
C SER A 158 3.19 -12.68 -15.63
N HIS A 159 3.67 -12.58 -14.38
CA HIS A 159 4.35 -11.39 -13.87
C HIS A 159 5.79 -11.62 -13.39
N ILE A 160 6.13 -12.84 -13.01
CA ILE A 160 7.44 -13.19 -12.45
C ILE A 160 7.96 -14.52 -13.02
N SER A 161 9.28 -14.67 -13.03
CA SER A 161 9.96 -15.89 -13.50
C SER A 161 9.73 -17.10 -12.57
N PRO A 162 9.97 -18.34 -13.02
CA PRO A 162 9.83 -19.53 -12.18
C PRO A 162 10.67 -19.50 -10.89
N SER A 163 11.88 -18.95 -10.94
CA SER A 163 12.74 -18.80 -9.74
C SER A 163 12.17 -17.80 -8.74
N GLN A 164 11.59 -16.70 -9.21
CA GLN A 164 10.88 -15.73 -8.38
C GLN A 164 9.57 -16.30 -7.82
N LYS A 165 8.88 -17.15 -8.58
CA LYS A 165 7.69 -17.89 -8.12
C LYS A 165 8.04 -18.86 -6.98
N GLN A 166 9.19 -19.52 -7.04
CA GLN A 166 9.69 -20.33 -5.93
C GLN A 166 10.02 -19.47 -4.70
N ALA A 167 10.60 -18.28 -4.89
CA ALA A 167 10.85 -17.34 -3.81
C ALA A 167 9.54 -16.85 -3.16
N LEU A 168 8.52 -16.54 -3.97
CA LEU A 168 7.18 -16.19 -3.50
C LEU A 168 6.57 -17.30 -2.65
N LYS A 169 6.66 -18.55 -3.09
CA LYS A 169 6.20 -19.71 -2.32
C LYS A 169 6.85 -19.74 -0.93
N GLY A 170 8.17 -19.55 -0.85
CA GLY A 170 8.89 -19.48 0.43
C GLY A 170 8.55 -18.29 1.32
N LEU A 171 8.02 -17.19 0.76
CA LEU A 171 7.54 -16.04 1.54
C LEU A 171 6.15 -16.30 2.12
N ILE A 172 5.28 -16.95 1.36
CA ILE A 172 3.90 -17.24 1.78
C ILE A 172 3.89 -18.35 2.84
N SER A 173 4.69 -19.40 2.67
CA SER A 173 4.91 -20.47 3.67
C SER A 173 5.48 -19.95 5.00
#